data_AF-G3UD99-F1
#
_entry.id   AF-G3UD99-F1
#
_cell.length_a   1.000
_cell.length_b   1.000
_cell.length_c   1.000
_cell.angle_alpha   90.00
_cell.angle_beta   90.00
_cell.angle_gamma   90.00
#
_symmetry.space_group_name_H-M   'P 1'
#
loop_
_entity.id
_entity.type
_entity.pdbx_description
1 polymer ?
#
loop_
_entity_poly.entity_id
_entity_poly.type
_entity_poly.pdbx_seq_one_letter_code
_entity_poly.pdbx_strand_id
1 'polypeptide(L)'
;MHWQNDSVQIIASASDLKSMDEFLLKKMNDLENEDSKKDTLVDVVFKKALKEFRQNIFSFYSSALAMDDGKSIRYKDLYALFEQILEKTMRLEQRDWSESPVRVWVNTFKVFLDEYMNEFKTSDCIATKVPKTERKKRRKKETDLVEEHNGHIFKATQYSIPTYCEYCSSLIWIMDRASVCKLCKYACHKKCCLKTTAKCSKKYDPELSSRQFGVELSRLTSEDRTVPLVVEKLINYIEMHGLYTEGIYRKSGSTNKIKELRQGLDTDAENVNLDDYNIHVIASVFKQWLRDLPNPLMTFELYEEFLRAMGLQDRKETIRGVYSVIDQLSRTHLNTLERLIFHLVRIALQEDTNRMSANALAIVFAPCILRCPDTTDPLQSVQDISKTTTCVELIVVEQMNKYKARLKDISSLEFAENKAKTRLSLIRRSM
;
A
#
# COMPACT_ATOMS: atom_id res chain seq x y z
N MET A 1 20.04 5.12 -14.76
CA MET A 1 18.58 5.38 -14.73
C MET A 1 18.37 6.82 -15.14
N HIS A 2 17.66 7.11 -16.23
CA HIS A 2 17.19 8.48 -16.51
C HIS A 2 15.86 8.67 -15.77
N TRP A 3 15.82 9.58 -14.80
CA TRP A 3 14.63 9.85 -13.99
C TRP A 3 13.77 10.96 -14.61
N GLN A 4 12.47 10.90 -14.33
CA GLN A 4 11.42 11.78 -14.86
C GLN A 4 11.46 13.20 -14.24
N ASN A 5 12.58 13.92 -14.38
CA ASN A 5 12.79 15.23 -13.74
C ASN A 5 12.37 16.44 -14.61
N ASP A 6 12.05 16.27 -15.90
CA ASP A 6 11.87 17.37 -16.87
C ASP A 6 10.87 18.46 -16.48
N SER A 7 9.85 18.14 -15.68
CA SER A 7 8.81 19.07 -15.22
C SER A 7 9.10 19.71 -13.85
N VAL A 8 10.18 19.32 -13.16
CA VAL A 8 10.51 19.80 -11.81
C VAL A 8 11.04 21.24 -11.88
N GLN A 9 10.45 22.14 -11.10
CA GLN A 9 10.96 23.49 -10.87
C GLN A 9 12.21 23.39 -9.98
N ILE A 10 13.33 23.99 -10.40
CA ILE A 10 14.59 24.03 -9.61
C ILE A 10 14.77 25.39 -8.95
N ILE A 11 14.47 26.47 -9.68
CA ILE A 11 14.64 27.85 -9.21
C ILE A 11 13.26 28.50 -9.21
N ALA A 12 12.71 28.75 -8.03
CA ALA A 12 11.42 29.40 -7.83
C ALA A 12 11.52 30.72 -7.04
N SER A 13 12.68 30.98 -6.42
CA SER A 13 12.94 32.14 -5.57
C SER A 13 14.36 32.70 -5.76
N ALA A 14 14.59 33.92 -5.28
CA ALA A 14 15.92 34.53 -5.28
C ALA A 14 16.93 33.76 -4.39
N SER A 15 16.47 33.05 -3.35
CA SER A 15 17.29 32.14 -2.55
C SER A 15 17.76 30.92 -3.34
N ASP A 16 16.89 30.31 -4.15
CA ASP A 16 17.26 29.17 -5.00
C ASP A 16 18.28 29.61 -6.08
N LEU A 17 18.09 30.80 -6.65
CA LEU A 17 19.01 31.37 -7.63
C LEU A 17 20.40 31.62 -7.00
N LYS A 18 20.46 32.18 -5.78
CA LYS A 18 21.71 32.40 -5.05
C LYS A 18 22.40 31.07 -4.71
N SER A 19 21.65 30.06 -4.29
CA SER A 19 22.25 28.76 -3.99
C SER A 19 22.75 28.04 -5.24
N MET A 20 22.02 28.09 -6.35
CA MET A 20 22.51 27.57 -7.63
C MET A 20 23.80 28.28 -8.05
N ASP A 21 23.89 29.59 -7.87
CA ASP A 21 25.10 30.37 -8.16
C ASP A 21 26.30 29.93 -7.30
N GLU A 22 26.09 29.74 -5.99
CA GLU A 22 27.11 29.23 -5.05
C GLU A 22 27.55 27.79 -5.39
N PHE A 23 26.61 26.91 -5.75
CA PHE A 23 26.90 25.54 -6.18
C PHE A 23 27.70 25.50 -7.49
N LEU A 24 27.29 26.26 -8.51
CA LEU A 24 28.00 26.34 -9.79
C LEU A 24 29.40 26.94 -9.61
N LEU A 25 29.55 27.96 -8.75
CA LEU A 25 30.87 28.53 -8.42
C LEU A 25 31.77 27.49 -7.73
N LYS A 26 31.24 26.72 -6.78
CA LYS A 26 31.99 25.60 -6.15
C LYS A 26 32.45 24.59 -7.19
N LYS A 27 31.55 24.12 -8.07
CA LYS A 27 31.88 23.16 -9.14
C LYS A 27 32.89 23.69 -10.14
N MET A 28 32.85 24.99 -10.46
CA MET A 28 33.88 25.63 -11.29
C MET A 28 35.24 25.64 -10.58
N ASN A 29 35.29 26.00 -9.29
CA ASN A 29 36.53 25.99 -8.52
C ASN A 29 37.09 24.57 -8.36
N ASP A 30 36.25 23.55 -8.18
CA ASP A 30 36.66 22.13 -8.14
C ASP A 30 37.30 21.72 -9.48
N LEU A 31 36.73 22.15 -10.61
CA LEU A 31 37.27 21.93 -11.97
C LEU A 31 38.51 22.76 -12.30
N GLU A 32 38.76 23.87 -11.60
CA GLU A 32 39.99 24.66 -11.70
C GLU A 32 41.10 24.11 -10.77
N ASN A 33 40.75 23.45 -9.65
CA ASN A 33 41.71 22.89 -8.68
C ASN A 33 42.27 21.49 -9.04
N GLU A 34 41.67 20.76 -9.99
CA GLU A 34 42.19 19.48 -10.54
C GLU A 34 43.47 19.67 -11.43
N ASP A 35 44.26 20.71 -11.15
CA ASP A 35 45.29 21.33 -12.00
C ASP A 35 46.61 20.52 -12.11
N SER A 36 46.53 19.19 -11.95
CA SER A 36 47.68 18.28 -11.97
C SER A 36 47.92 17.59 -13.32
N LYS A 37 47.02 17.78 -14.30
CA LYS A 37 47.16 17.29 -15.67
C LYS A 37 46.71 18.38 -16.63
N LYS A 38 47.46 18.57 -17.72
CA LYS A 38 47.20 19.58 -18.75
C LYS A 38 45.76 19.47 -19.25
N ASP A 39 44.96 20.51 -19.02
CA ASP A 39 43.60 20.65 -19.54
C ASP A 39 43.55 20.26 -21.03
N THR A 40 42.66 19.35 -21.37
CA THR A 40 42.40 19.05 -22.77
C THR A 40 41.54 20.17 -23.38
N LEU A 41 41.55 20.31 -24.70
CA LEU A 41 40.71 21.30 -25.39
C LEU A 41 39.20 21.11 -25.08
N VAL A 42 38.81 19.88 -24.77
CA VAL A 42 37.47 19.49 -24.29
C VAL A 42 37.15 20.17 -22.96
N ASP A 43 38.08 20.12 -22.00
CA ASP A 43 37.91 20.71 -20.67
C ASP A 43 37.83 22.23 -20.75
N VAL A 44 38.67 22.86 -21.59
CA VAL A 44 38.64 24.30 -21.84
C VAL A 44 37.29 24.77 -22.38
N VAL A 45 36.72 24.06 -23.36
CA VAL A 45 35.39 24.40 -23.93
C VAL A 45 34.28 24.22 -22.90
N PHE A 46 34.30 23.13 -22.12
CA PHE A 46 33.31 22.89 -21.08
C PHE A 46 33.39 23.93 -19.95
N LYS A 47 34.59 24.26 -19.46
CA LYS A 47 34.82 25.31 -18.43
C LYS A 47 34.34 26.69 -18.93
N LYS A 48 34.62 27.05 -20.20
CA LYS A 48 34.09 28.29 -20.82
C LYS A 48 32.56 28.31 -20.89
N ALA A 49 31.94 27.24 -21.37
CA ALA A 49 30.48 27.14 -21.47
C ALA A 49 29.78 27.19 -20.10
N LEU A 50 30.35 26.54 -19.08
CA LEU A 50 29.84 26.57 -17.71
C LEU A 50 29.93 27.97 -17.08
N LYS A 51 31.01 28.71 -17.37
CA LYS A 51 31.19 30.10 -16.94
C LYS A 51 30.19 31.05 -17.62
N GLU A 52 29.97 30.91 -18.93
CA GLU A 52 28.95 31.68 -19.66
C GLU A 52 27.53 31.32 -19.20
N PHE A 53 27.26 30.04 -18.91
CA PHE A 53 25.98 29.57 -18.37
C PHE A 53 25.67 30.17 -16.99
N ARG A 54 26.62 30.14 -16.05
CA ARG A 54 26.45 30.78 -14.73
C ARG A 54 26.16 32.28 -14.87
N GLN A 55 26.91 32.97 -15.72
CA GLN A 55 26.72 34.41 -15.96
C GLN A 55 25.34 34.72 -16.57
N ASN A 56 24.86 33.90 -17.51
CA ASN A 56 23.54 34.03 -18.12
C ASN A 56 22.43 33.70 -17.12
N ILE A 57 22.59 32.68 -16.27
CA ILE A 57 21.61 32.42 -15.21
C ILE A 57 21.47 33.64 -14.29
N PHE A 58 22.60 34.19 -13.86
CA PHE A 58 22.60 35.33 -12.94
C PHE A 58 22.01 36.59 -13.59
N SER A 59 22.32 36.90 -14.86
CA SER A 59 21.83 38.11 -15.53
C SER A 59 20.36 38.03 -15.96
N PHE A 60 19.95 36.94 -16.61
CA PHE A 60 18.59 36.80 -17.16
C PHE A 60 17.54 36.51 -16.08
N TYR A 61 17.88 35.82 -14.99
CA TYR A 61 16.90 35.44 -13.97
C TYR A 61 16.92 36.30 -12.71
N SER A 62 18.01 37.00 -12.36
CA SER A 62 17.93 38.05 -11.32
C SER A 62 17.00 39.18 -11.75
N SER A 63 16.99 39.53 -13.04
CA SER A 63 16.07 40.52 -13.61
C SER A 63 14.63 39.99 -13.71
N ALA A 64 14.42 38.73 -14.10
CA ALA A 64 13.08 38.14 -14.15
C ALA A 64 12.44 37.95 -12.77
N LEU A 65 13.21 37.57 -11.74
CA LEU A 65 12.71 37.42 -10.36
C LEU A 65 12.43 38.77 -9.68
N ALA A 66 13.11 39.86 -10.08
CA ALA A 66 12.85 41.20 -9.56
C ALA A 66 11.55 41.84 -10.08
N MET A 67 10.89 41.25 -11.09
CA MET A 67 9.66 41.77 -11.71
C MET A 67 8.39 41.03 -11.25
N ASP A 68 8.48 40.13 -10.26
CA ASP A 68 7.39 39.35 -9.66
C ASP A 68 6.47 38.58 -10.65
N ASP A 69 6.99 38.26 -11.84
CA ASP A 69 6.22 37.68 -12.96
C ASP A 69 6.05 36.14 -12.87
N GLY A 70 6.16 35.56 -11.67
CA GLY A 70 5.88 34.14 -11.37
C GLY A 70 6.71 33.08 -12.13
N LYS A 71 7.74 33.48 -12.89
CA LYS A 71 8.51 32.61 -13.79
C LYS A 71 9.53 31.73 -13.06
N SER A 72 9.06 30.60 -12.55
CA SER A 72 9.91 29.48 -12.11
C SER A 72 10.70 28.86 -13.26
N ILE A 73 11.96 28.48 -13.03
CA ILE A 73 12.80 27.77 -14.02
C ILE A 73 12.71 26.25 -13.76
N ARG A 74 12.45 25.46 -14.80
CA ARG A 74 12.39 23.99 -14.70
C ARG A 74 13.71 23.34 -15.08
N TYR A 75 13.92 22.13 -14.58
CA TYR A 75 15.07 21.27 -14.86
C TYR A 75 15.39 21.19 -16.36
N LYS A 76 14.37 21.02 -17.21
CA LYS A 76 14.55 20.93 -18.66
C LYS A 76 14.98 22.24 -19.33
N ASP A 77 14.58 23.38 -18.77
CA ASP A 77 14.91 24.68 -19.35
C ASP A 77 16.38 25.02 -19.07
N LEU A 78 16.92 24.53 -17.94
CA LEU A 78 18.32 24.71 -17.54
C LEU A 78 19.30 23.91 -18.41
N TYR A 79 19.08 22.61 -18.61
CA TYR A 79 20.00 21.85 -19.48
C TYR A 79 19.88 22.26 -20.96
N ALA A 80 18.70 22.72 -21.41
CA ALA A 80 18.52 23.24 -22.77
C ALA A 80 19.24 24.58 -22.97
N LEU A 81 19.24 25.47 -21.96
CA LEU A 81 20.05 26.70 -21.99
C LEU A 81 21.55 26.39 -22.00
N PHE A 82 22.00 25.39 -21.22
CA PHE A 82 23.40 24.95 -21.25
C PHE A 82 23.79 24.38 -22.62
N GLU A 83 22.95 23.55 -23.23
CA GLU A 83 23.15 22.99 -24.57
C GLU A 83 23.31 24.08 -25.64
N GLN A 84 22.47 25.12 -25.61
CA GLN A 84 22.59 26.28 -26.52
C GLN A 84 23.90 27.08 -26.32
N ILE A 85 24.30 27.32 -25.08
CA ILE A 85 25.53 28.05 -24.76
C ILE A 85 26.75 27.22 -25.19
N LEU A 86 26.73 25.92 -24.93
CA LEU A 86 27.78 24.99 -25.29
C LEU A 86 27.97 24.90 -26.82
N GLU A 87 26.88 24.77 -27.58
CA GLU A 87 26.93 24.84 -29.05
C GLU A 87 27.48 26.18 -29.55
N LYS A 88 27.08 27.30 -28.95
CA LYS A 88 27.59 28.63 -29.28
C LYS A 88 29.10 28.73 -29.01
N THR A 89 29.57 28.27 -27.85
CA THR A 89 30.99 28.25 -27.49
C THR A 89 31.78 27.40 -28.49
N MET A 90 31.29 26.20 -28.84
CA MET A 90 31.95 25.33 -29.83
C MET A 90 32.04 25.94 -31.22
N ARG A 91 31.03 26.70 -31.67
CA ARG A 91 31.06 27.41 -32.97
C ARG A 91 32.06 28.57 -32.99
N LEU A 92 32.25 29.25 -31.85
CA LEU A 92 33.21 30.36 -31.73
C LEU A 92 34.67 29.90 -31.75
N GLU A 93 34.96 28.68 -31.28
CA GLU A 93 36.30 28.09 -31.30
C GLU A 93 36.71 27.49 -32.67
N GLN A 94 35.81 27.54 -33.68
CA GLN A 94 36.01 27.21 -35.11
C GLN A 94 36.99 26.06 -35.43
N ARG A 95 36.57 24.80 -35.23
CA ARG A 95 37.33 23.61 -35.66
C ARG A 95 36.43 22.46 -36.11
N ASP A 96 36.99 21.56 -36.91
CA ASP A 96 36.37 20.30 -37.32
C ASP A 96 36.29 19.32 -36.14
N TRP A 97 35.08 19.12 -35.63
CA TRP A 97 34.76 18.08 -34.65
C TRP A 97 34.29 16.82 -35.39
N SER A 98 35.03 15.71 -35.29
CA SER A 98 34.69 14.45 -36.01
C SER A 98 33.37 13.83 -35.54
N GLU A 99 33.02 14.02 -34.28
CA GLU A 99 31.71 13.74 -33.69
C GLU A 99 31.35 14.88 -32.73
N SER A 100 30.06 15.12 -32.46
CA SER A 100 29.62 16.21 -31.58
C SER A 100 29.66 15.80 -30.10
N PRO A 101 30.58 16.32 -29.28
CA PRO A 101 30.65 16.01 -27.84
C PRO A 101 29.50 16.60 -27.00
N VAL A 102 28.65 17.46 -27.59
CA VAL A 102 27.52 18.15 -26.92
C VAL A 102 26.70 17.18 -26.07
N ARG A 103 26.33 16.01 -26.61
CA ARG A 103 25.50 15.02 -25.89
C ARG A 103 26.16 14.46 -24.64
N VAL A 104 27.49 14.29 -24.64
CA VAL A 104 28.25 13.81 -23.47
C VAL A 104 28.31 14.91 -22.41
N TRP A 105 28.64 16.13 -22.82
CA TRP A 105 28.77 17.28 -21.93
C TRP A 105 27.43 17.74 -21.33
N VAL A 106 26.34 17.72 -22.09
CA VAL A 106 24.98 17.96 -21.56
C VAL A 106 24.59 16.87 -20.54
N ASN A 107 25.03 15.62 -20.72
CA ASN A 107 24.83 14.58 -19.70
C ASN A 107 25.68 14.83 -18.45
N THR A 108 26.95 15.23 -18.57
CA THR A 108 27.77 15.66 -17.43
C THR A 108 27.12 16.82 -16.67
N PHE A 109 26.59 17.81 -17.38
CA PHE A 109 25.87 18.93 -16.78
C PHE A 109 24.56 18.51 -16.08
N LYS A 110 23.81 17.55 -16.64
CA LYS A 110 22.65 16.94 -15.95
C LYS A 110 23.04 16.23 -14.65
N VAL A 111 24.23 15.61 -14.56
CA VAL A 111 24.73 15.04 -13.30
C VAL A 111 24.96 16.14 -12.25
N PHE A 112 25.51 17.30 -12.63
CA PHE A 112 25.64 18.44 -11.70
C PHE A 112 24.28 18.97 -11.24
N LEU A 113 23.27 19.04 -12.13
CA LEU A 113 21.91 19.41 -11.74
C LEU A 113 21.25 18.37 -10.81
N ASP A 114 21.44 17.07 -11.06
CA ASP A 114 20.92 16.01 -10.19
C ASP A 114 21.62 16.01 -8.82
N GLU A 115 22.91 16.34 -8.76
CA GLU A 115 23.67 16.53 -7.51
C GLU A 115 23.10 17.70 -6.70
N TYR A 116 22.96 18.89 -7.30
CA TYR A 116 22.31 20.04 -6.68
C TYR A 116 20.91 19.70 -6.15
N MET A 117 20.09 19.01 -6.96
CA MET A 117 18.73 18.61 -6.58
C MET A 117 18.65 17.61 -5.42
N ASN A 118 19.76 16.94 -5.08
CA ASN A 118 19.87 16.07 -3.92
C ASN A 118 20.46 16.81 -2.70
N GLU A 119 21.43 17.69 -2.90
CA GLU A 119 21.99 18.55 -1.84
C GLU A 119 20.96 19.57 -1.31
N PHE A 120 20.05 20.09 -2.16
CA PHE A 120 19.09 21.11 -1.74
C PHE A 120 17.86 20.54 -1.01
N LYS A 121 17.39 19.34 -1.39
CA LYS A 121 16.20 18.70 -0.77
C LYS A 121 16.39 18.27 0.68
N THR A 122 17.62 18.28 1.20
CA THR A 122 17.93 17.95 2.60
C THR A 122 18.01 19.18 3.52
N SER A 123 18.07 20.41 2.98
CA SER A 123 18.33 21.63 3.77
C SER A 123 17.07 22.31 4.33
N ASP A 124 15.93 22.27 3.63
CA ASP A 124 14.67 22.97 3.99
C ASP A 124 13.88 22.33 5.16
N CYS A 125 14.55 21.91 6.22
CA CYS A 125 13.93 21.22 7.36
C CYS A 125 14.39 21.69 8.76
N ILE A 126 14.54 23.00 9.00
CA ILE A 126 14.60 23.60 10.35
C ILE A 126 13.92 25.00 10.40
N ALA A 127 13.07 25.22 11.42
CA ALA A 127 12.38 26.48 11.83
C ALA A 127 11.35 27.08 10.82
N THR A 128 10.22 27.72 11.20
CA THR A 128 9.73 28.25 12.50
C THR A 128 8.19 28.12 12.62
N LYS A 129 7.63 28.36 13.82
CA LYS A 129 6.19 28.36 14.18
C LYS A 129 5.54 29.74 13.86
N VAL A 130 4.22 30.02 13.71
CA VAL A 130 2.90 29.31 13.67
C VAL A 130 1.83 30.39 13.27
N PRO A 131 0.68 30.13 12.54
CA PRO A 131 -0.40 29.26 13.03
C PRO A 131 -1.30 28.46 12.02
N LYS A 132 -2.30 29.09 11.37
CA LYS A 132 -3.47 28.53 10.64
C LYS A 132 -3.85 29.51 9.51
N THR A 133 -4.34 29.13 8.32
CA THR A 133 -5.39 28.15 7.98
C THR A 133 -5.15 27.38 6.66
N GLU A 134 -5.79 26.20 6.54
CA GLU A 134 -6.12 25.39 5.34
C GLU A 134 -5.22 25.49 4.07
N ARG A 135 -4.57 24.43 3.58
CA ARG A 135 -5.13 23.10 3.24
C ARG A 135 -4.08 21.97 3.39
N LYS A 136 -4.46 20.84 4.00
CA LYS A 136 -3.56 19.69 4.25
C LYS A 136 -3.26 18.88 2.97
N LYS A 137 -2.10 19.07 2.35
CA LYS A 137 -1.46 18.00 1.54
C LYS A 137 -0.72 17.08 2.51
N ARG A 138 -1.29 15.90 2.78
CA ARG A 138 -0.72 14.89 3.68
C ARG A 138 0.70 14.49 3.20
N ARG A 139 1.74 14.79 3.97
CA ARG A 139 3.01 14.03 3.89
C ARG A 139 2.64 12.56 4.11
N LYS A 140 2.81 11.72 3.08
CA LYS A 140 2.80 10.28 3.23
C LYS A 140 4.02 9.96 4.10
N LYS A 141 3.83 9.74 5.40
CA LYS A 141 4.83 9.04 6.23
C LYS A 141 5.12 7.78 5.45
N GLU A 142 6.33 7.66 4.90
CA GLU A 142 6.72 6.47 4.17
C GLU A 142 6.63 5.33 5.19
N THR A 143 5.57 4.55 5.06
CA THR A 143 5.33 3.40 5.89
C THR A 143 6.52 2.51 5.71
N ASP A 144 7.20 2.19 6.82
CA ASP A 144 8.25 1.17 6.89
C ASP A 144 7.73 -0.05 6.10
N LEU A 145 8.19 -0.21 4.87
CA LEU A 145 7.65 -1.19 3.92
C LEU A 145 8.21 -2.54 4.35
N VAL A 146 7.49 -3.13 5.31
CA VAL A 146 7.76 -4.45 5.84
C VAL A 146 7.21 -5.44 4.84
N GLU A 147 8.09 -5.99 4.01
CA GLU A 147 7.77 -7.14 3.17
C GLU A 147 7.79 -8.38 4.06
N GLU A 148 6.63 -9.01 4.29
CA GLU A 148 6.54 -10.25 5.05
C GLU A 148 6.55 -11.45 4.11
N HIS A 149 7.41 -12.44 4.37
CA HIS A 149 7.48 -13.66 3.55
C HIS A 149 7.98 -14.85 4.38
N ASN A 150 7.28 -15.98 4.35
CA ASN A 150 7.60 -17.19 5.14
C ASN A 150 7.88 -16.92 6.65
N GLY A 151 7.14 -15.95 7.21
CA GLY A 151 7.27 -15.50 8.61
C GLY A 151 8.48 -14.59 8.88
N HIS A 152 9.27 -14.24 7.87
CA HIS A 152 10.30 -13.20 7.98
C HIS A 152 9.66 -11.83 7.79
N ILE A 153 10.06 -10.87 8.64
CA ILE A 153 9.61 -9.48 8.62
C ILE A 153 10.77 -8.63 8.09
N PHE A 154 10.83 -8.41 6.78
CA PHE A 154 11.97 -7.72 6.16
C PHE A 154 11.89 -6.20 6.29
N LYS A 155 12.98 -5.58 6.74
CA LYS A 155 13.19 -4.13 6.70
C LYS A 155 14.41 -3.79 5.85
N ALA A 156 14.24 -2.83 4.94
CA ALA A 156 15.33 -2.26 4.15
C ALA A 156 16.35 -1.58 5.08
N THR A 157 17.56 -2.13 5.13
CA THR A 157 18.66 -1.73 6.00
C THR A 157 19.92 -1.57 5.16
N GLN A 158 20.67 -0.49 5.36
CA GLN A 158 21.96 -0.29 4.72
C GLN A 158 23.07 -0.66 5.71
N TYR A 159 24.02 -1.48 5.28
CA TYR A 159 25.17 -1.87 6.08
C TYR A 159 26.44 -1.19 5.56
N SER A 160 27.29 -0.72 6.47
CA SER A 160 28.64 -0.23 6.18
C SER A 160 29.68 -1.36 6.05
N ILE A 161 29.23 -2.63 6.07
CA ILE A 161 30.07 -3.83 6.15
C ILE A 161 29.66 -4.79 5.01
N PRO A 162 30.61 -5.42 4.30
CA PRO A 162 30.30 -6.45 3.29
C PRO A 162 29.38 -7.53 3.85
N THR A 163 28.19 -7.66 3.28
CA THR A 163 27.14 -8.59 3.75
C THR A 163 26.73 -9.49 2.60
N TYR A 164 26.65 -10.80 2.83
CA TYR A 164 26.25 -11.77 1.80
C TYR A 164 24.77 -12.10 1.92
N CYS A 165 24.11 -12.34 0.79
CA CYS A 165 22.70 -12.72 0.73
C CYS A 165 22.53 -14.20 1.09
N GLU A 166 21.78 -14.50 2.16
CA GLU A 166 21.54 -15.87 2.65
C GLU A 166 20.64 -16.74 1.73
N TYR A 167 20.17 -16.20 0.60
CA TYR A 167 19.41 -16.94 -0.41
C TYR A 167 20.25 -17.37 -1.62
N CYS A 168 21.04 -16.45 -2.19
CA CYS A 168 21.84 -16.72 -3.40
C CYS A 168 23.36 -16.70 -3.15
N SER A 169 23.78 -16.63 -1.88
CA SER A 169 25.17 -16.57 -1.40
C SER A 169 26.04 -15.46 -2.02
N SER A 170 25.42 -14.53 -2.73
CA SER A 170 26.10 -13.45 -3.47
C SER A 170 26.20 -12.19 -2.62
N LEU A 171 27.23 -11.38 -2.85
CA LEU A 171 27.45 -10.13 -2.11
C LEU A 171 26.27 -9.16 -2.29
N ILE A 172 25.86 -8.52 -1.20
CA ILE A 172 25.01 -7.32 -1.21
C ILE A 172 25.97 -6.12 -1.20
N TRP A 173 25.91 -5.29 -2.24
CA TRP A 173 26.81 -4.14 -2.35
C TRP A 173 26.55 -3.12 -1.24
N ILE A 174 27.60 -2.44 -0.77
CA ILE A 174 27.54 -1.52 0.38
C ILE A 174 26.62 -0.30 0.12
N MET A 175 26.41 0.04 -1.17
CA MET A 175 25.47 1.07 -1.60
C MET A 175 24.01 0.55 -1.76
N ASP A 176 23.80 -0.76 -1.81
CA ASP A 176 22.47 -1.37 -1.90
C ASP A 176 21.85 -1.54 -0.52
N ARG A 177 20.53 -1.37 -0.43
CA ARG A 177 19.77 -1.70 0.78
C ARG A 177 19.52 -3.22 0.84
N ALA A 178 20.15 -3.87 1.82
CA ALA A 178 19.81 -5.23 2.22
C ALA A 178 18.39 -5.28 2.78
N SER A 179 17.68 -6.37 2.54
CA SER A 179 16.39 -6.63 3.17
C SER A 179 16.62 -7.62 4.31
N VAL A 180 16.43 -7.14 5.54
CA VAL A 180 16.85 -7.84 6.75
C VAL A 180 15.65 -8.20 7.61
N CYS A 181 15.51 -9.48 7.95
CA CYS A 181 14.45 -9.92 8.84
C CYS A 181 14.65 -9.34 10.24
N LYS A 182 13.71 -8.52 10.74
CA LYS A 182 13.77 -7.99 12.11
C LYS A 182 13.91 -9.08 13.18
N LEU A 183 13.26 -10.23 12.96
CA LEU A 183 13.17 -11.35 13.90
C LEU A 183 14.48 -12.15 14.00
N CYS A 184 14.86 -12.85 12.92
CA CYS A 184 16.00 -13.77 12.89
C CYS A 184 17.30 -13.16 12.32
N LYS A 185 17.27 -11.92 11.84
CA LYS A 185 18.37 -11.21 11.15
C LYS A 185 18.78 -11.75 9.78
N TYR A 186 18.04 -12.73 9.24
CA TYR A 186 18.22 -13.23 7.87
C TYR A 186 18.29 -12.08 6.85
N ALA A 187 19.42 -11.96 6.14
CA ALA A 187 19.70 -10.86 5.23
C ALA A 187 19.75 -11.33 3.77
N CYS A 188 19.00 -10.66 2.89
CA CYS A 188 18.99 -10.97 1.46
C CYS A 188 18.81 -9.73 0.57
N HIS A 189 19.07 -9.86 -0.73
CA HIS A 189 18.70 -8.81 -1.69
C HIS A 189 17.19 -8.66 -1.76
N LYS A 190 16.68 -7.45 -2.04
CA LYS A 190 15.24 -7.20 -2.19
C LYS A 190 14.55 -8.15 -3.19
N LYS A 191 15.22 -8.53 -4.28
CA LYS A 191 14.71 -9.47 -5.30
C LYS A 191 14.66 -10.94 -4.84
N CYS A 192 15.27 -11.25 -3.69
CA CYS A 192 15.35 -12.59 -3.11
C CYS A 192 14.36 -12.80 -1.94
N CYS A 193 13.84 -11.73 -1.33
CA CYS A 193 12.89 -11.79 -0.22
C CYS A 193 11.66 -12.65 -0.53
N LEU A 194 11.08 -12.47 -1.72
CA LEU A 194 9.89 -13.20 -2.18
C LEU A 194 10.21 -14.57 -2.81
N LYS A 195 11.50 -14.98 -2.81
CA LYS A 195 11.97 -16.25 -3.37
C LYS A 195 12.52 -17.20 -2.32
N THR A 196 12.70 -16.74 -1.08
CA THR A 196 13.25 -17.60 -0.02
C THR A 196 12.21 -18.59 0.48
N THR A 197 12.51 -19.88 0.35
CA THR A 197 11.70 -20.97 0.90
C THR A 197 12.01 -21.24 2.37
N ALA A 198 13.03 -20.58 2.94
CA ALA A 198 13.36 -20.66 4.35
C ALA A 198 12.25 -20.03 5.20
N LYS A 199 11.88 -20.70 6.30
CA LYS A 199 10.94 -20.18 7.29
C LYS A 199 11.69 -19.48 8.42
N CYS A 200 11.14 -18.39 8.93
CA CYS A 200 11.80 -17.62 9.98
C CYS A 200 11.94 -18.42 11.28
N SER A 201 13.17 -18.52 11.79
CA SER A 201 13.51 -19.25 13.01
C SER A 201 13.06 -18.57 14.32
N LYS A 202 12.69 -17.29 14.26
CA LYS A 202 12.17 -16.52 15.41
C LYS A 202 10.79 -15.96 15.08
N LYS A 203 9.82 -16.15 15.97
CA LYS A 203 8.41 -15.74 15.78
C LYS A 203 8.04 -14.41 16.47
N TYR A 204 8.95 -13.76 17.18
CA TYR A 204 8.61 -12.74 18.18
C TYR A 204 9.47 -11.47 18.09
N ASP A 205 8.82 -10.32 17.89
CA ASP A 205 9.33 -8.95 18.11
C ASP A 205 8.21 -8.17 18.84
N PRO A 206 8.46 -7.65 20.06
CA PRO A 206 7.46 -6.92 20.84
C PRO A 206 6.80 -5.74 20.11
N GLU A 207 7.53 -5.02 19.25
CA GLU A 207 6.97 -3.85 18.51
C GLU A 207 6.05 -4.24 17.35
N LEU A 208 6.11 -5.50 16.92
CA LEU A 208 5.37 -6.02 15.76
C LEU A 208 4.34 -7.09 16.15
N SER A 209 4.38 -7.58 17.38
CA SER A 209 3.42 -8.55 17.92
C SER A 209 2.05 -7.93 18.26
N SER A 210 1.97 -6.62 18.46
CA SER A 210 0.71 -5.91 18.74
C SER A 210 -0.09 -5.57 17.48
N ARG A 211 0.58 -5.40 16.32
CA ARG A 211 -0.07 -5.01 15.07
C ARG A 211 -1.14 -6.02 14.64
N GLN A 212 -2.31 -5.49 14.29
CA GLN A 212 -3.49 -6.25 13.87
C GLN A 212 -3.82 -6.05 12.39
N PHE A 213 -3.26 -5.04 11.73
CA PHE A 213 -3.54 -4.71 10.33
C PHE A 213 -2.26 -4.79 9.48
N GLY A 214 -2.40 -5.24 8.22
CA GLY A 214 -1.23 -5.31 7.32
C GLY A 214 -0.27 -6.45 7.64
N VAL A 215 -0.76 -7.52 8.27
CA VAL A 215 0.01 -8.69 8.69
C VAL A 215 -0.66 -9.97 8.20
N GLU A 216 0.12 -11.03 8.04
CA GLU A 216 -0.40 -12.34 7.61
C GLU A 216 -1.49 -12.88 8.55
N LEU A 217 -2.56 -13.43 7.97
CA LEU A 217 -3.72 -13.90 8.75
C LEU A 217 -3.32 -14.98 9.77
N SER A 218 -2.37 -15.83 9.39
CA SER A 218 -1.80 -16.89 10.24
C SER A 218 -1.10 -16.38 11.50
N ARG A 219 -0.64 -15.11 11.53
CA ARG A 219 -0.04 -14.49 12.72
C ARG A 219 -1.07 -14.03 13.76
N LEU A 220 -2.32 -13.87 13.35
CA LEU A 220 -3.41 -13.36 14.19
C LEU A 220 -4.27 -14.47 14.81
N THR A 221 -3.91 -15.73 14.56
CA THR A 221 -4.60 -16.93 15.04
C THR A 221 -3.67 -17.90 15.74
N SER A 222 -4.22 -18.66 16.68
CA SER A 222 -3.56 -19.77 17.40
C SER A 222 -4.50 -20.97 17.48
N GLU A 223 -4.09 -22.05 18.15
CA GLU A 223 -4.95 -23.22 18.40
C GLU A 223 -6.17 -22.83 19.25
N ASP A 224 -6.00 -21.95 20.25
CA ASP A 224 -7.10 -21.42 21.08
C ASP A 224 -7.89 -20.27 20.42
N ARG A 225 -7.31 -19.61 19.41
CA ARG A 225 -7.88 -18.42 18.75
C ARG A 225 -7.94 -18.64 17.24
N THR A 226 -8.94 -19.39 16.79
CA THR A 226 -9.12 -19.81 15.39
C THR A 226 -9.51 -18.68 14.42
N VAL A 227 -10.02 -17.57 14.95
CA VAL A 227 -10.39 -16.35 14.21
C VAL A 227 -9.71 -15.14 14.90
N PRO A 228 -9.17 -14.17 14.14
CA PRO A 228 -8.49 -13.00 14.72
C PRO A 228 -9.34 -12.19 15.71
N LEU A 229 -8.72 -11.74 16.79
CA LEU A 229 -9.37 -10.94 17.84
C LEU A 229 -10.11 -9.71 17.30
N VAL A 230 -9.49 -8.96 16.40
CA VAL A 230 -10.10 -7.75 15.80
C VAL A 230 -11.32 -8.10 14.94
N VAL A 231 -11.32 -9.27 14.26
CA VAL A 231 -12.48 -9.76 13.51
C VAL A 231 -13.63 -10.03 14.45
N GLU A 232 -13.41 -10.86 15.49
CA GLU A 232 -14.45 -11.18 16.47
C GLU A 232 -14.95 -9.92 17.19
N LYS A 233 -14.06 -9.07 17.72
CA LYS A 233 -14.44 -7.87 18.47
C LYS A 233 -15.29 -6.90 17.63
N LEU A 234 -14.92 -6.65 16.37
CA LEU A 234 -15.67 -5.77 15.48
C LEU A 234 -16.99 -6.40 15.03
N ILE A 235 -16.98 -7.68 14.64
CA ILE A 235 -18.18 -8.37 14.17
C ILE A 235 -19.20 -8.53 15.29
N ASN A 236 -18.80 -9.01 16.47
CA ASN A 236 -19.71 -9.21 17.61
C ASN A 236 -20.37 -7.89 18.02
N TYR A 237 -19.64 -6.77 18.01
CA TYR A 237 -20.22 -5.46 18.24
C TYR A 237 -21.25 -5.05 17.17
N ILE A 238 -20.96 -5.28 15.88
CA ILE A 238 -21.92 -5.00 14.79
C ILE A 238 -23.15 -5.92 14.88
N GLU A 239 -22.98 -7.15 15.37
CA GLU A 239 -24.08 -8.09 15.60
C GLU A 239 -24.96 -7.74 16.81
N MET A 240 -24.43 -7.03 17.81
CA MET A 240 -25.19 -6.56 18.97
C MET A 240 -25.86 -5.20 18.74
N HIS A 241 -25.17 -4.27 18.08
CA HIS A 241 -25.61 -2.86 17.98
C HIS A 241 -25.97 -2.41 16.55
N GLY A 242 -25.56 -3.14 15.52
CA GLY A 242 -25.58 -2.68 14.13
C GLY A 242 -26.56 -3.37 13.18
N LEU A 243 -27.13 -4.53 13.54
CA LEU A 243 -27.96 -5.35 12.63
C LEU A 243 -29.12 -4.60 11.98
N TYR A 244 -29.76 -3.69 12.71
CA TYR A 244 -30.91 -2.90 12.25
C TYR A 244 -30.53 -1.52 11.68
N THR A 245 -29.23 -1.20 11.57
CA THR A 245 -28.80 0.11 11.06
C THR A 245 -28.92 0.18 9.55
N GLU A 246 -29.75 1.09 9.05
CA GLU A 246 -29.97 1.30 7.62
C GLU A 246 -28.66 1.65 6.87
N GLY A 247 -28.30 0.82 5.89
CA GLY A 247 -27.08 0.95 5.11
C GLY A 247 -25.80 0.55 5.86
N ILE A 248 -25.89 -0.35 6.85
CA ILE A 248 -24.70 -0.97 7.46
C ILE A 248 -23.77 -1.54 6.37
N TYR A 249 -22.46 -1.38 6.53
CA TYR A 249 -21.42 -1.59 5.49
C TYR A 249 -21.52 -0.76 4.19
N ARG A 250 -22.67 -0.29 3.75
CA ARG A 250 -22.79 0.61 2.56
C ARG A 250 -22.40 2.05 2.89
N LYS A 251 -22.95 2.62 3.96
CA LYS A 251 -22.62 3.97 4.44
C LYS A 251 -21.24 3.97 5.11
N SER A 252 -20.46 5.04 4.90
CA SER A 252 -19.12 5.21 5.47
C SER A 252 -19.15 6.09 6.71
N GLY A 253 -18.39 5.72 7.74
CA GLY A 253 -18.19 6.55 8.93
C GLY A 253 -17.22 7.72 8.70
N SER A 254 -17.07 8.59 9.70
CA SER A 254 -16.11 9.70 9.66
C SER A 254 -14.68 9.21 9.43
N THR A 255 -14.02 9.69 8.38
CA THR A 255 -12.67 9.23 7.99
C THR A 255 -11.59 9.52 9.02
N ASN A 256 -11.82 10.43 9.98
CA ASN A 256 -10.90 10.67 11.08
C ASN A 256 -11.07 9.61 12.18
N LYS A 257 -12.33 9.34 12.58
CA LYS A 257 -12.65 8.28 13.54
C LYS A 257 -12.29 6.88 13.04
N ILE A 258 -12.36 6.63 11.72
CA ILE A 258 -11.85 5.38 11.10
C ILE A 258 -10.35 5.20 11.35
N LYS A 259 -9.55 6.27 11.22
CA LYS A 259 -8.09 6.21 11.44
C LYS A 259 -7.75 6.06 12.93
N GLU A 260 -8.49 6.77 13.78
CA GLU A 260 -8.40 6.70 15.24
C GLU A 260 -8.67 5.29 15.76
N LEU A 261 -9.82 4.69 15.38
CA LEU A 261 -10.18 3.32 15.76
C LEU A 261 -9.20 2.29 15.20
N ARG A 262 -8.78 2.42 13.92
CA ARG A 262 -7.75 1.54 13.35
C ARG A 262 -6.45 1.62 14.15
N GLN A 263 -5.98 2.82 14.49
CA GLN A 263 -4.74 2.99 15.25
C GLN A 263 -4.85 2.45 16.68
N GLY A 264 -5.99 2.64 17.35
CA GLY A 264 -6.25 2.04 18.67
C GLY A 264 -6.15 0.52 18.61
N LEU A 265 -6.87 -0.10 17.68
CA LEU A 265 -6.88 -1.57 17.51
C LEU A 265 -5.50 -2.14 17.10
N ASP A 266 -4.71 -1.39 16.33
CA ASP A 266 -3.34 -1.76 15.91
C ASP A 266 -2.31 -1.57 17.06
N THR A 267 -2.71 -0.96 18.18
CA THR A 267 -1.88 -0.72 19.37
C THR A 267 -2.27 -1.63 20.52
N ASP A 268 -3.58 -1.69 20.85
CA ASP A 268 -4.16 -2.48 21.94
C ASP A 268 -5.61 -2.87 21.58
N ALA A 269 -5.75 -3.99 20.87
CA ALA A 269 -7.06 -4.48 20.44
C ALA A 269 -7.97 -4.92 21.59
N GLU A 270 -7.42 -5.34 22.73
CA GLU A 270 -8.20 -5.86 23.84
C GLU A 270 -8.90 -4.70 24.57
N ASN A 271 -8.20 -3.61 24.89
CA ASN A 271 -8.75 -2.51 25.69
C ASN A 271 -9.47 -1.40 24.90
N VAL A 272 -9.48 -1.43 23.56
CA VAL A 272 -10.26 -0.46 22.77
C VAL A 272 -11.76 -0.55 23.09
N ASN A 273 -12.33 0.55 23.56
CA ASN A 273 -13.78 0.73 23.67
C ASN A 273 -14.39 0.99 22.27
N LEU A 274 -15.50 0.32 21.95
CA LEU A 274 -16.21 0.51 20.68
C LEU A 274 -17.40 1.47 20.80
N ASP A 275 -17.91 1.72 22.01
CA ASP A 275 -19.06 2.62 22.24
C ASP A 275 -18.76 4.08 21.85
N ASP A 276 -17.49 4.48 21.86
CA ASP A 276 -17.02 5.82 21.44
C ASP A 276 -17.10 6.07 19.92
N TYR A 277 -17.57 5.08 19.14
CA TYR A 277 -17.55 5.08 17.68
C TYR A 277 -18.92 4.78 17.08
N ASN A 278 -19.35 5.64 16.14
CA ASN A 278 -20.54 5.36 15.33
C ASN A 278 -20.37 4.02 14.57
N ILE A 279 -21.45 3.24 14.49
CA ILE A 279 -21.43 1.90 13.88
C ILE A 279 -20.89 1.85 12.44
N HIS A 280 -21.09 2.90 11.63
CA HIS A 280 -20.52 2.96 10.27
C HIS A 280 -19.00 3.16 10.27
N VAL A 281 -18.41 3.71 11.35
CA VAL A 281 -16.94 3.75 11.56
C VAL A 281 -16.41 2.34 11.80
N ILE A 282 -17.02 1.61 12.73
CA ILE A 282 -16.66 0.23 13.09
C ILE A 282 -16.76 -0.69 11.86
N ALA A 283 -17.88 -0.63 11.15
CA ALA A 283 -18.09 -1.32 9.89
C ALA A 283 -17.08 -0.93 8.79
N SER A 284 -16.63 0.32 8.75
CA SER A 284 -15.61 0.77 7.78
C SER A 284 -14.21 0.28 8.15
N VAL A 285 -13.88 0.21 9.44
CA VAL A 285 -12.60 -0.35 9.93
C VAL A 285 -12.55 -1.86 9.69
N PHE A 286 -13.65 -2.60 9.90
CA PHE A 286 -13.70 -4.03 9.59
C PHE A 286 -13.46 -4.31 8.09
N LYS A 287 -14.12 -3.57 7.19
CA LYS A 287 -13.84 -3.65 5.75
C LYS A 287 -12.39 -3.27 5.41
N GLN A 288 -11.80 -2.31 6.12
CA GLN A 288 -10.39 -1.93 5.92
C GLN A 288 -9.45 -3.04 6.38
N TRP A 289 -9.74 -3.72 7.50
CA TRP A 289 -8.96 -4.86 7.99
C TRP A 289 -8.86 -5.97 6.94
N LEU A 290 -9.99 -6.37 6.34
CA LEU A 290 -10.02 -7.37 5.26
C LEU A 290 -9.19 -6.95 4.02
N ARG A 291 -9.24 -5.66 3.65
CA ARG A 291 -8.43 -5.11 2.55
C ARG A 291 -6.94 -5.00 2.88
N ASP A 292 -6.60 -4.76 4.15
CA ASP A 292 -5.23 -4.60 4.62
C ASP A 292 -4.50 -5.95 4.76
N LEU A 293 -5.19 -7.10 4.77
CA LEU A 293 -4.54 -8.43 4.72
C LEU A 293 -3.62 -8.54 3.48
N PRO A 294 -2.36 -8.99 3.57
CA PRO A 294 -1.47 -9.06 2.42
C PRO A 294 -2.00 -10.00 1.32
N ASN A 295 -2.29 -11.27 1.67
CA ASN A 295 -3.06 -12.20 0.85
C ASN A 295 -4.56 -12.05 1.18
N PRO A 296 -5.48 -11.86 0.21
CA PRO A 296 -6.92 -11.76 0.47
C PRO A 296 -7.47 -13.00 1.19
N LEU A 297 -8.62 -12.85 1.84
CA LEU A 297 -9.22 -13.92 2.65
C LEU A 297 -9.58 -15.17 1.83
N MET A 298 -10.01 -15.02 0.58
CA MET A 298 -10.25 -16.12 -0.37
C MET A 298 -9.01 -16.46 -1.25
N THR A 299 -7.86 -15.90 -0.88
CA THR A 299 -6.51 -16.05 -1.46
C THR A 299 -6.32 -15.66 -2.93
N PHE A 300 -5.10 -15.23 -3.28
CA PHE A 300 -4.72 -14.98 -4.68
C PHE A 300 -4.55 -16.30 -5.45
N GLU A 301 -4.06 -17.34 -4.79
CA GLU A 301 -3.77 -18.65 -5.36
C GLU A 301 -5.03 -19.38 -5.87
N LEU A 302 -6.19 -19.13 -5.25
CA LEU A 302 -7.48 -19.74 -5.62
C LEU A 302 -8.37 -18.81 -6.47
N TYR A 303 -7.92 -17.59 -6.79
CA TYR A 303 -8.72 -16.59 -7.50
C TYR A 303 -9.27 -17.12 -8.83
N GLU A 304 -8.40 -17.68 -9.68
CA GLU A 304 -8.79 -18.26 -10.97
C GLU A 304 -9.67 -19.51 -10.84
N GLU A 305 -9.52 -20.28 -9.75
CA GLU A 305 -10.36 -21.44 -9.47
C GLU A 305 -11.79 -21.03 -9.12
N PHE A 306 -11.96 -19.95 -8.33
CA PHE A 306 -13.27 -19.35 -8.10
C PHE A 306 -13.90 -18.83 -9.40
N LEU A 307 -13.14 -18.15 -10.25
CA LEU A 307 -13.65 -17.67 -11.55
C LEU A 307 -14.04 -18.82 -12.48
N ARG A 308 -13.27 -19.91 -12.51
CA ARG A 308 -13.58 -21.12 -13.29
C ARG A 308 -14.85 -21.81 -12.80
N ALA A 309 -15.02 -21.96 -11.48
CA ALA A 309 -16.23 -22.51 -10.89
C ALA A 309 -17.48 -21.66 -11.23
N MET A 310 -17.34 -20.33 -11.24
CA MET A 310 -18.40 -19.40 -11.67
C MET A 310 -18.67 -19.41 -13.19
N GLY A 311 -17.82 -20.06 -13.99
CA GLY A 311 -18.02 -20.26 -15.43
C GLY A 311 -18.84 -21.52 -15.79
N LEU A 312 -19.21 -22.34 -14.82
CA LEU A 312 -20.03 -23.55 -15.04
C LEU A 312 -21.48 -23.18 -15.40
N GLN A 313 -22.11 -23.96 -16.28
CA GLN A 313 -23.45 -23.66 -16.81
C GLN A 313 -24.58 -24.05 -15.85
N ASP A 314 -24.47 -25.19 -15.15
CA ASP A 314 -25.49 -25.61 -14.18
C ASP A 314 -25.24 -25.00 -12.79
N ARG A 315 -26.30 -24.48 -12.17
CA ARG A 315 -26.22 -23.84 -10.84
C ARG A 315 -25.74 -24.80 -9.74
N LYS A 316 -26.15 -26.07 -9.74
CA LYS A 316 -25.73 -27.02 -8.70
C LYS A 316 -24.25 -27.37 -8.86
N GLU A 317 -23.78 -27.48 -10.10
CA GLU A 317 -22.36 -27.64 -10.40
C GLU A 317 -21.54 -26.41 -10.03
N THR A 318 -22.01 -25.18 -10.33
CA THR A 318 -21.40 -23.93 -9.85
C THR A 318 -21.26 -23.93 -8.33
N ILE A 319 -22.34 -24.25 -7.60
CA ILE A 319 -22.33 -24.32 -6.13
C ILE A 319 -21.29 -25.34 -5.67
N ARG A 320 -21.34 -26.59 -6.18
CA ARG A 320 -20.39 -27.65 -5.82
C ARG A 320 -18.95 -27.25 -6.11
N GLY A 321 -18.70 -26.61 -7.26
CA GLY A 321 -17.38 -26.10 -7.65
C GLY A 321 -16.87 -25.04 -6.68
N VAL A 322 -17.67 -24.01 -6.36
CA VAL A 322 -17.28 -22.95 -5.43
C VAL A 322 -16.97 -23.51 -4.03
N TYR A 323 -17.80 -24.43 -3.50
CA TYR A 323 -17.49 -25.08 -2.22
C TYR A 323 -16.23 -25.96 -2.28
N SER A 324 -16.01 -26.69 -3.38
CA SER A 324 -14.78 -27.45 -3.62
C SER A 324 -13.51 -26.59 -3.71
N VAL A 325 -13.62 -25.29 -3.99
CA VAL A 325 -12.49 -24.34 -3.91
C VAL A 325 -12.36 -23.77 -2.48
N ILE A 326 -13.46 -23.51 -1.79
CA ILE A 326 -13.45 -23.12 -0.36
C ILE A 326 -12.77 -24.19 0.51
N ASP A 327 -13.03 -25.47 0.25
CA ASP A 327 -12.44 -26.59 0.99
C ASP A 327 -10.91 -26.71 0.82
N GLN A 328 -10.31 -26.01 -0.15
CA GLN A 328 -8.85 -25.93 -0.36
C GLN A 328 -8.20 -24.79 0.43
N LEU A 329 -8.97 -23.89 1.05
CA LEU A 329 -8.42 -22.83 1.90
C LEU A 329 -7.73 -23.42 3.12
N SER A 330 -6.64 -22.78 3.56
CA SER A 330 -6.04 -23.11 4.85
C SER A 330 -7.04 -22.91 5.99
N ARG A 331 -6.94 -23.72 7.06
CA ARG A 331 -7.87 -23.67 8.22
C ARG A 331 -8.10 -22.26 8.74
N THR A 332 -7.04 -21.45 8.82
CA THR A 332 -7.12 -20.06 9.26
C THR A 332 -7.99 -19.19 8.34
N HIS A 333 -7.81 -19.30 7.02
CA HIS A 333 -8.63 -18.58 6.04
C HIS A 333 -10.07 -19.09 6.05
N LEU A 334 -10.27 -20.41 6.09
CA LEU A 334 -11.59 -21.03 6.15
C LEU A 334 -12.38 -20.57 7.38
N ASN A 335 -11.83 -20.70 8.59
CA ASN A 335 -12.50 -20.30 9.83
C ASN A 335 -12.89 -18.81 9.83
N THR A 336 -11.98 -17.94 9.34
CA THR A 336 -12.23 -16.50 9.25
C THR A 336 -13.28 -16.17 8.18
N LEU A 337 -13.30 -16.90 7.06
CA LEU A 337 -14.32 -16.79 6.01
C LEU A 337 -15.69 -17.27 6.52
N GLU A 338 -15.76 -18.41 7.22
CA GLU A 338 -17.00 -18.90 7.82
C GLU A 338 -17.58 -17.89 8.81
N ARG A 339 -16.76 -17.31 9.70
CA ARG A 339 -17.20 -16.28 10.65
C ARG A 339 -17.75 -15.04 9.94
N LEU A 340 -17.10 -14.60 8.85
CA LEU A 340 -17.56 -13.50 8.01
C LEU A 340 -18.88 -13.85 7.29
N ILE A 341 -18.97 -15.00 6.63
CA ILE A 341 -20.18 -15.36 5.87
C ILE A 341 -21.37 -15.53 6.82
N PHE A 342 -21.19 -16.14 8.00
CA PHE A 342 -22.21 -16.20 9.05
C PHE A 342 -22.69 -14.79 9.46
N HIS A 343 -21.76 -13.85 9.63
CA HIS A 343 -22.10 -12.46 9.92
C HIS A 343 -22.92 -11.79 8.80
N LEU A 344 -22.51 -11.97 7.54
CA LEU A 344 -23.23 -11.40 6.39
C LEU A 344 -24.63 -12.01 6.25
N VAL A 345 -24.79 -13.31 6.53
CA VAL A 345 -26.12 -13.96 6.61
C VAL A 345 -26.98 -13.32 7.69
N ARG A 346 -26.45 -13.06 8.90
CA ARG A 346 -27.21 -12.39 9.97
C ARG A 346 -27.69 -10.99 9.59
N ILE A 347 -26.92 -10.24 8.80
CA ILE A 347 -27.32 -8.92 8.31
C ILE A 347 -28.33 -9.02 7.18
N ALA A 348 -28.12 -9.91 6.20
CA ALA A 348 -29.06 -10.12 5.08
C ALA A 348 -30.44 -10.57 5.56
N LEU A 349 -30.52 -11.29 6.69
CA LEU A 349 -31.78 -11.66 7.33
C LEU A 349 -32.58 -10.47 7.91
N GLN A 350 -31.97 -9.29 8.06
CA GLN A 350 -32.60 -8.06 8.53
C GLN A 350 -32.75 -7.01 7.40
N GLU A 351 -32.71 -7.45 6.13
CA GLU A 351 -32.78 -6.60 4.93
C GLU A 351 -33.98 -5.62 4.95
N ASP A 352 -35.14 -6.05 5.43
CA ASP A 352 -36.35 -5.22 5.52
C ASP A 352 -36.13 -3.93 6.32
N THR A 353 -35.25 -3.98 7.33
CA THR A 353 -34.91 -2.84 8.20
C THR A 353 -33.62 -2.17 7.77
N ASN A 354 -32.54 -2.94 7.57
CA ASN A 354 -31.21 -2.38 7.31
C ASN A 354 -30.93 -2.07 5.82
N ARG A 355 -31.80 -2.51 4.91
CA ARG A 355 -31.70 -2.31 3.44
C ARG A 355 -30.45 -2.91 2.79
N MET A 356 -29.88 -3.96 3.38
CA MET A 356 -28.67 -4.64 2.91
C MET A 356 -28.97 -6.10 2.50
N SER A 357 -29.31 -6.29 1.23
CA SER A 357 -29.49 -7.60 0.62
C SER A 357 -28.18 -8.39 0.50
N ALA A 358 -28.28 -9.69 0.23
CA ALA A 358 -27.11 -10.54 -0.04
C ALA A 358 -26.26 -10.00 -1.20
N ASN A 359 -26.88 -9.53 -2.29
CA ASN A 359 -26.22 -8.86 -3.41
C ASN A 359 -25.54 -7.55 -2.97
N ALA A 360 -26.24 -6.70 -2.20
CA ALA A 360 -25.69 -5.42 -1.72
C ALA A 360 -24.49 -5.61 -0.78
N LEU A 361 -24.48 -6.68 0.02
CA LEU A 361 -23.33 -7.08 0.83
C LEU A 361 -22.21 -7.64 -0.05
N ALA A 362 -22.52 -8.49 -1.03
CA ALA A 362 -21.52 -9.05 -1.94
C ALA A 362 -20.75 -7.97 -2.72
N ILE A 363 -21.44 -6.95 -3.24
CA ILE A 363 -20.82 -5.78 -3.91
C ILE A 363 -19.80 -5.08 -3.00
N VAL A 364 -20.08 -5.02 -1.69
CA VAL A 364 -19.20 -4.37 -0.71
C VAL A 364 -18.03 -5.27 -0.28
N PHE A 365 -18.25 -6.57 -0.15
CA PHE A 365 -17.28 -7.50 0.42
C PHE A 365 -16.40 -8.24 -0.59
N ALA A 366 -16.88 -8.55 -1.80
CA ALA A 366 -16.08 -9.17 -2.86
C ALA A 366 -14.73 -8.45 -3.11
N PRO A 367 -14.66 -7.12 -3.33
CA PRO A 367 -13.38 -6.42 -3.48
C PRO A 367 -12.54 -6.34 -2.20
N CYS A 368 -13.07 -6.76 -1.05
CA CYS A 368 -12.31 -6.90 0.19
C CYS A 368 -11.67 -8.29 0.32
N ILE A 369 -12.36 -9.36 -0.09
CA ILE A 369 -12.01 -10.76 0.22
C ILE A 369 -11.55 -11.61 -0.96
N LEU A 370 -11.89 -11.25 -2.20
CA LEU A 370 -11.55 -11.99 -3.43
C LEU A 370 -10.96 -11.01 -4.45
N ARG A 371 -9.72 -10.60 -4.21
CA ARG A 371 -9.03 -9.55 -4.98
C ARG A 371 -8.29 -10.16 -6.17
N CYS A 372 -8.38 -9.49 -7.31
CA CYS A 372 -7.61 -9.83 -8.51
C CYS A 372 -6.10 -9.65 -8.23
N PRO A 373 -5.23 -10.58 -8.65
CA PRO A 373 -3.77 -10.39 -8.57
C PRO A 373 -3.29 -9.23 -9.44
N ASP A 374 -2.24 -8.51 -9.00
CA ASP A 374 -1.64 -7.38 -9.73
C ASP A 374 -1.02 -7.76 -11.10
N THR A 375 -0.91 -9.06 -11.40
CA THR A 375 -0.41 -9.62 -12.67
C THR A 375 -1.47 -9.76 -13.75
N THR A 376 -2.76 -9.64 -13.41
CA THR A 376 -3.87 -9.85 -14.36
C THR A 376 -4.09 -8.60 -15.21
N ASP A 377 -4.45 -8.80 -16.48
CA ASP A 377 -4.70 -7.68 -17.41
C ASP A 377 -5.84 -6.77 -16.90
N PRO A 378 -5.70 -5.42 -16.96
CA PRO A 378 -6.72 -4.51 -16.46
C PRO A 378 -8.11 -4.69 -17.08
N LEU A 379 -8.22 -5.01 -18.38
CA LEU A 379 -9.51 -5.24 -19.04
C LEU A 379 -10.15 -6.55 -18.55
N GLN A 380 -9.35 -7.59 -18.35
CA GLN A 380 -9.80 -8.85 -17.77
C GLN A 380 -10.30 -8.64 -16.32
N SER A 381 -9.52 -7.90 -15.52
CA SER A 381 -9.87 -7.60 -14.11
C SER A 381 -11.24 -6.93 -13.95
N VAL A 382 -11.65 -6.08 -14.90
CA VAL A 382 -12.96 -5.41 -14.91
C VAL A 382 -14.11 -6.38 -15.20
N GLN A 383 -13.90 -7.36 -16.10
CA GLN A 383 -14.91 -8.39 -16.39
C GLN A 383 -15.13 -9.31 -15.18
N ASP A 384 -14.08 -9.59 -14.43
CA ASP A 384 -14.13 -10.50 -13.28
C ASP A 384 -14.74 -9.87 -12.02
N ILE A 385 -14.92 -8.54 -11.96
CA ILE A 385 -15.69 -7.86 -10.89
C ILE A 385 -17.10 -8.43 -10.77
N SER A 386 -17.76 -8.70 -11.91
CA SER A 386 -19.11 -9.28 -11.92
C SER A 386 -19.10 -10.70 -11.34
N LYS A 387 -18.21 -11.57 -11.83
CA LYS A 387 -18.07 -12.96 -11.38
C LYS A 387 -17.70 -13.06 -9.89
N THR A 388 -16.76 -12.25 -9.42
CA THR A 388 -16.34 -12.23 -8.00
C THR A 388 -17.46 -11.77 -7.08
N THR A 389 -18.25 -10.76 -7.50
CA THR A 389 -19.46 -10.31 -6.79
C THR A 389 -20.50 -11.44 -6.74
N THR A 390 -20.82 -12.06 -7.87
CA THR A 390 -21.79 -13.17 -7.93
C THR A 390 -21.33 -14.39 -7.12
N CYS A 391 -20.02 -14.67 -7.07
CA CYS A 391 -19.45 -15.73 -6.23
C CYS A 391 -19.74 -15.50 -4.74
N VAL A 392 -19.45 -14.29 -4.23
CA VAL A 392 -19.72 -13.95 -2.82
C VAL A 392 -21.23 -13.92 -2.53
N GLU A 393 -22.05 -13.41 -3.44
CA GLU A 393 -23.51 -13.47 -3.31
C GLU A 393 -24.01 -14.91 -3.22
N LEU A 394 -23.55 -15.80 -4.11
CA LEU A 394 -23.90 -17.22 -4.11
C LEU A 394 -23.56 -17.86 -2.76
N ILE A 395 -22.37 -17.62 -2.21
CA ILE A 395 -21.95 -18.16 -0.92
C ILE A 395 -22.88 -17.66 0.20
N VAL A 396 -23.19 -16.36 0.26
CA VAL A 396 -24.08 -15.77 1.27
C VAL A 396 -25.52 -16.30 1.13
N VAL A 397 -26.07 -16.39 -0.09
CA VAL A 397 -27.42 -16.90 -0.34
C VAL A 397 -27.55 -18.38 0.04
N GLU A 398 -26.59 -19.23 -0.36
CA GLU A 398 -26.62 -20.65 -0.02
C GLU A 398 -26.47 -20.88 1.50
N GLN A 399 -25.65 -20.10 2.20
CA GLN A 399 -25.56 -20.18 3.66
C GLN A 399 -26.80 -19.61 4.36
N MET A 400 -27.41 -18.53 3.84
CA MET A 400 -28.69 -18.02 4.34
C MET A 400 -29.81 -19.06 4.19
N ASN A 401 -29.84 -19.80 3.08
CA ASN A 401 -30.81 -20.88 2.86
C ASN A 401 -30.61 -22.03 3.86
N LYS A 402 -29.36 -22.49 4.06
CA LYS A 402 -29.00 -23.49 5.08
C LYS A 402 -29.39 -23.03 6.49
N TYR A 403 -29.14 -21.76 6.82
CA TYR A 403 -29.50 -21.17 8.12
C TYR A 403 -31.02 -21.10 8.32
N LYS A 404 -31.78 -20.62 7.32
CA LYS A 404 -33.25 -20.59 7.36
C LYS A 404 -33.87 -21.99 7.49
N ALA A 405 -33.27 -23.01 6.89
CA ALA A 405 -33.70 -24.40 7.06
C ALA A 405 -33.46 -24.86 8.51
N ARG A 406 -32.23 -24.76 9.01
CA ARG A 406 -31.88 -25.16 10.39
C ARG A 406 -32.71 -24.45 11.46
N LEU A 407 -33.04 -23.16 11.29
CA LEU A 407 -33.94 -22.45 12.22
C LEU A 407 -35.36 -23.01 12.24
N LYS A 408 -35.91 -23.40 11.07
CA LYS A 408 -37.23 -24.06 11.01
C LYS A 408 -37.19 -25.41 11.72
N ASP A 409 -36.14 -26.18 11.52
CA ASP A 409 -35.94 -27.47 12.19
C ASP A 409 -35.89 -27.27 13.72
N ILE A 410 -35.08 -26.33 14.22
CA ILE A 410 -35.01 -25.98 15.65
C ILE A 410 -36.39 -25.61 16.21
N SER A 411 -37.11 -24.68 15.57
CA SER A 411 -38.44 -24.24 16.06
C SER A 411 -39.47 -25.38 16.06
N SER A 412 -39.34 -26.34 15.14
CA SER A 412 -40.20 -27.53 15.11
C SER A 412 -39.92 -28.49 16.27
N LEU A 413 -38.63 -28.64 16.64
CA LEU A 413 -38.19 -29.45 17.78
C LEU A 413 -38.60 -28.81 19.10
N GLU A 414 -38.39 -27.51 19.27
CA GLU A 414 -38.83 -26.74 20.46
C GLU A 414 -40.36 -26.82 20.65
N PHE A 415 -41.13 -26.72 19.56
CA PHE A 415 -42.58 -26.89 19.60
C PHE A 415 -42.99 -28.31 20.01
N ALA A 416 -42.34 -29.34 19.46
CA ALA A 416 -42.59 -30.74 19.82
C ALA A 416 -42.26 -31.01 21.30
N GLU A 417 -41.13 -30.48 21.79
CA GLU A 417 -40.70 -30.60 23.18
C GLU A 417 -41.69 -29.91 24.13
N ASN A 418 -42.09 -28.67 23.84
CA ASN A 418 -43.06 -27.93 24.65
C ASN A 418 -44.44 -28.62 24.69
N LYS A 419 -44.87 -29.21 23.57
CA LYS A 419 -46.10 -30.01 23.49
C LYS A 419 -46.00 -31.31 24.31
N ALA A 420 -44.84 -31.97 24.32
CA ALA A 420 -44.57 -33.14 25.15
C ALA A 420 -44.53 -32.79 26.64
N LYS A 421 -43.78 -31.74 27.03
CA LYS A 421 -43.75 -31.18 28.40
C LYS A 421 -45.14 -30.85 28.92
N THR A 422 -45.98 -30.21 28.10
CA THR A 422 -47.36 -29.86 28.46
C THR A 422 -48.24 -31.10 28.66
N ARG A 423 -48.11 -32.12 27.81
CA ARG A 423 -48.83 -33.40 28.00
C ARG A 423 -48.39 -34.12 29.28
N LEU A 424 -47.09 -34.15 29.56
CA LEU A 424 -46.55 -34.77 30.77
C LEU A 424 -46.96 -34.02 32.04
N SER A 425 -47.04 -32.70 32.03
CA SER A 425 -47.50 -31.91 33.18
C SER A 425 -49.01 -32.06 33.42
N LEU A 426 -49.82 -32.22 32.37
CA LEU A 426 -51.23 -32.57 32.49
C LEU A 426 -51.42 -33.97 33.09
N ILE A 427 -50.70 -34.98 32.59
CA ILE A 427 -50.76 -36.35 33.13
C ILE A 427 -50.36 -36.39 34.61
N ARG A 428 -49.30 -35.66 35.00
CA ARG A 428 -48.87 -35.52 36.40
C ARG A 428 -49.83 -34.73 37.31
N ARG A 429 -50.82 -34.04 36.74
CA ARG A 429 -51.88 -33.33 37.48
C ARG A 429 -53.19 -34.11 37.55
N SER A 430 -53.33 -35.18 36.76
CA SER A 430 -54.48 -36.09 36.74
C SER A 430 -54.23 -37.40 37.50
N MET A 431 -53.04 -37.55 38.10
CA MET A 431 -52.68 -38.56 39.09
C MET A 431 -52.54 -37.87 40.45
#